data_AF-A0A926CJ09-F1
#
_entry.id   AF-A0A926CJ09-F1
#
_cell.length_a   1.000
_cell.length_b   1.000
_cell.length_c   1.000
_cell.angle_alpha   90.00
_cell.angle_beta   90.00
_cell.angle_gamma   90.00
#
_symmetry.space_group_name_H-M   'P 1'
#
loop_
_entity.id
_entity.type
_entity.pdbx_description
1 polymer ?
#
loop_
_entity_poly.entity_id
_entity_poly.type
_entity_poly.pdbx_seq_one_letter_code
_entity_poly.pdbx_strand_id
1 'polypeptide(L)'
;MENEAAADGDGRPDVVTVSIDEKPGVQATGNTAPGLPPVAGKHPTFSRDHEYVRHGTWSILAGLDLFDGHVIARVEERHRSIKFIGC
;
A
#
# COMPACT_ATOMS: atom_id res chain seq x y z
N MET A 1 -20.37 5.97 4.42
CA MET A 1 -21.83 6.17 4.49
C MET A 1 -22.30 5.19 5.55
N GLU A 2 -22.33 5.48 6.84
CA GLU A 2 -22.08 6.67 7.67
C GLU A 2 -21.55 6.14 9.03
N ASN A 3 -20.77 6.93 9.77
CA ASN A 3 -20.50 6.67 11.18
C ASN A 3 -21.44 7.61 11.96
N GLU A 4 -22.60 7.12 12.38
CA GLU A 4 -23.39 7.79 13.42
C GLU A 4 -22.78 7.38 14.76
N ALA A 5 -22.18 8.34 15.46
CA ALA A 5 -21.63 8.14 16.79
C ALA A 5 -22.76 8.00 17.82
N ALA A 6 -23.32 6.81 17.94
CA ALA A 6 -23.98 6.40 19.17
C ALA A 6 -22.87 5.89 20.10
N ALA A 7 -22.47 6.73 21.05
CA ALA A 7 -21.51 6.34 22.07
C ALA A 7 -22.27 5.69 23.21
N ASP A 8 -22.13 4.38 23.37
CA ASP A 8 -22.48 3.73 24.64
C ASP A 8 -21.56 4.28 25.75
N GLY A 9 -22.03 4.27 27.00
CA GLY A 9 -21.52 5.02 28.17
C GLY A 9 -20.05 4.87 28.58
N ASP A 10 -19.20 4.25 27.75
CA ASP A 10 -17.72 4.19 27.83
C ASP A 10 -17.03 5.09 26.78
N GLY A 11 -17.79 5.80 25.92
CA GLY A 11 -17.25 6.71 24.91
C GLY A 11 -16.76 6.01 23.62
N ARG A 12 -17.05 4.72 23.46
CA ARG A 12 -16.79 3.98 22.22
C ARG A 12 -18.02 4.00 21.30
N PRO A 13 -17.87 4.24 19.99
CA PRO A 13 -19.00 4.25 19.08
C PRO A 13 -19.57 2.84 18.84
N ASP A 14 -20.88 2.74 18.70
CA ASP A 14 -21.63 1.51 18.38
C ASP A 14 -21.30 0.95 17.00
N VAL A 15 -20.78 1.81 16.11
CA VAL A 15 -20.34 1.46 14.76
C VAL A 15 -18.92 1.97 14.54
N VAL A 16 -18.03 1.09 14.10
CA VAL A 16 -16.65 1.41 13.75
C VAL A 16 -16.48 1.21 12.24
N THR A 17 -16.07 2.26 11.54
CA THR A 17 -15.73 2.20 10.11
C THR A 17 -14.23 2.26 9.94
N VAL A 18 -13.65 1.20 9.38
CA VAL A 18 -12.23 1.10 9.05
C VAL A 18 -12.02 0.93 7.55
N SER A 19 -10.93 1.50 7.03
CA SER A 19 -10.43 1.20 5.69
C SER A 19 -9.21 0.28 5.81
N ILE A 20 -9.25 -0.89 5.17
CA ILE A 20 -8.18 -1.89 5.24
C ILE A 20 -7.65 -2.13 3.83
N ASP A 21 -6.34 -2.08 3.66
CA ASP A 21 -5.65 -2.40 2.40
C ASP A 21 -4.40 -3.24 2.65
N GLU A 22 -4.09 -4.10 1.68
CA GLU A 22 -2.82 -4.82 1.61
C GLU A 22 -2.07 -4.44 0.34
N LYS A 23 -0.82 -4.00 0.52
CA LYS A 23 0.09 -3.68 -0.58
C LYS A 23 1.22 -4.71 -0.63
N PRO A 24 1.09 -5.79 -1.43
CA PRO A 24 2.16 -6.77 -1.58
C PRO A 24 3.29 -6.22 -2.47
N GLY A 25 4.53 -6.62 -2.15
CA GLY A 25 5.70 -6.33 -2.97
C GLY A 25 6.06 -4.85 -3.01
N VAL A 26 6.14 -4.21 -1.84
CA VAL A 26 6.33 -2.75 -1.68
C VAL A 26 7.72 -2.23 -2.12
N GLN A 27 8.53 -3.04 -2.79
CA GLN A 27 9.86 -2.68 -3.25
C GLN A 27 9.93 -2.59 -4.79
N ALA A 28 10.03 -1.35 -5.29
CA ALA A 28 10.38 -1.04 -6.68
C ALA A 28 11.70 -0.22 -6.67
N THR A 29 12.82 -0.89 -6.41
CA THR A 29 14.13 -0.25 -6.19
C THR A 29 14.86 0.16 -7.46
N GLY A 30 14.37 -0.21 -8.65
CA GLY A 30 14.97 0.20 -9.91
C GLY A 30 14.27 -0.40 -11.13
N ASN A 31 14.58 0.19 -12.29
CA ASN A 31 14.13 -0.29 -13.60
C ASN A 31 14.97 -1.52 -14.01
N THR A 32 14.36 -2.47 -14.74
CA THR A 32 15.06 -3.70 -15.15
C THR A 32 16.17 -3.41 -16.15
N ALA A 33 15.97 -2.47 -17.07
CA ALA A 33 17.00 -2.03 -18.01
C ALA A 33 17.59 -0.63 -17.69
N PRO A 34 18.87 -0.40 -18.04
CA PRO A 34 19.48 0.93 -17.94
C PRO A 34 18.78 1.92 -18.87
N GLY A 35 18.61 3.16 -18.41
CA GLY A 35 18.04 4.22 -19.24
C GLY A 35 18.89 4.48 -20.49
N LEU A 36 18.24 4.62 -21.64
CA LEU A 36 18.92 4.91 -22.90
C LEU A 36 18.97 6.44 -23.14
N PRO A 37 20.14 7.00 -23.50
CA PRO A 37 20.26 8.41 -23.81
C PRO A 37 19.46 8.78 -25.07
N PRO A 38 19.07 10.05 -25.22
CA PRO A 38 18.40 10.54 -26.42
C PRO A 38 19.25 10.29 -27.66
N VAL A 39 18.62 9.84 -28.75
CA VAL A 39 19.26 9.63 -30.04
C VAL A 39 18.74 10.69 -31.00
N ALA A 40 19.64 11.59 -31.43
CA ALA A 40 19.32 12.66 -32.38
C ALA A 40 18.65 12.07 -33.64
N GLY A 41 17.47 12.59 -34.00
CA GLY A 41 16.70 12.13 -35.16
C GLY A 41 15.80 10.91 -34.93
N LYS A 42 15.80 10.29 -33.75
CA LYS A 42 14.86 9.19 -33.39
C LYS A 42 14.09 9.45 -32.11
N HIS A 43 14.80 9.65 -31.00
CA HIS A 43 14.20 9.78 -29.67
C HIS A 43 14.77 11.04 -28.99
N PRO A 44 13.96 12.11 -28.83
CA PRO A 44 14.44 13.37 -28.26
C PRO A 44 14.58 13.33 -26.73
N THR A 45 14.12 12.27 -26.07
CA THR A 45 14.10 12.13 -24.62
C THR A 45 14.80 10.86 -24.15
N PHE A 46 15.20 10.84 -22.88
CA PHE A 46 15.74 9.65 -22.22
C PHE A 46 14.67 8.56 -22.21
N SER A 47 14.99 7.39 -22.77
CA SER A 47 14.10 6.23 -22.68
C SER A 47 14.35 5.52 -21.37
N ARG A 48 13.30 5.35 -20.57
CA ARG A 48 13.33 4.57 -19.33
C ARG A 48 12.50 3.32 -19.54
N ASP A 49 12.97 2.21 -19.01
CA ASP A 49 12.19 0.98 -18.96
C ASP A 49 11.04 1.14 -17.96
N HIS A 50 9.87 0.60 -18.28
CA HIS A 50 8.70 0.67 -17.40
C HIS A 50 8.59 -0.55 -16.49
N GLU A 51 9.42 -1.57 -16.73
CA GLU A 51 9.52 -2.73 -15.88
C GLU A 51 10.40 -2.44 -14.66
N TYR A 52 9.91 -2.84 -13.48
CA TYR A 52 10.60 -2.65 -12.21
C TYR A 52 11.04 -3.99 -11.65
N VAL A 53 12.26 -4.04 -11.12
CA VAL A 53 12.74 -5.21 -10.39
C VAL A 53 12.04 -5.26 -9.04
N ARG A 54 11.28 -6.33 -8.82
CA ARG A 54 10.64 -6.65 -7.54
C ARG A 54 11.50 -7.66 -6.80
N HIS A 55 12.11 -7.26 -5.69
CA HIS A 55 12.94 -8.17 -4.87
C HIS A 55 12.13 -9.10 -3.94
N GLY A 56 10.80 -9.17 -4.11
CA GLY A 56 9.91 -9.89 -3.18
C GLY A 56 10.00 -9.33 -1.75
N THR A 57 9.36 -9.90 -0.72
CA THR A 57 7.92 -10.20 -0.64
C THR A 57 7.33 -9.35 0.50
N TRP A 58 7.94 -8.20 0.79
CA TRP A 58 7.48 -7.29 1.82
C TRP A 58 6.09 -6.79 1.49
N SER A 59 5.14 -7.12 2.36
CA SER A 59 3.72 -6.81 2.23
C SER A 59 3.34 -5.92 3.39
N ILE A 60 2.77 -4.75 3.08
CA ILE A 60 2.25 -3.85 4.09
C ILE A 60 0.76 -4.13 4.23
N LEU A 61 0.31 -4.34 5.45
CA LEU A 61 -1.08 -4.39 5.83
C LEU A 61 -1.37 -3.14 6.65
N ALA A 62 -2.36 -2.36 6.27
CA ALA A 62 -2.73 -1.15 7.01
C ALA A 62 -4.24 -1.07 7.19
N GLY A 63 -4.66 -0.79 8.43
CA GLY A 63 -6.01 -0.39 8.79
C GLY A 63 -6.02 1.06 9.24
N LEU A 64 -6.85 1.89 8.62
CA LEU A 64 -7.13 3.25 9.02
C LEU A 64 -8.50 3.29 9.70
N ASP A 65 -8.54 3.70 10.96
CA ASP A 65 -9.78 4.10 11.61
C ASP A 65 -10.21 5.47 11.09
N LEU A 66 -11.39 5.53 10.48
CA LEU A 66 -11.91 6.76 9.89
C LEU A 66 -12.50 7.72 10.94
N PHE A 67 -12.68 7.27 12.18
CA PHE A 67 -13.21 8.09 13.26
C PHE A 67 -12.14 8.97 13.91
N ASP A 68 -10.99 8.39 14.27
CA ASP A 68 -9.91 9.11 14.95
C ASP A 68 -8.68 9.35 14.06
N GLY A 69 -8.64 8.74 12.86
CA GLY A 69 -7.52 8.84 11.93
C GLY A 69 -6.30 7.98 12.33
N HIS A 70 -6.46 7.07 13.30
CA HIS A 70 -5.39 6.21 13.75
C HIS A 70 -5.08 5.13 12.71
N VAL A 71 -3.80 4.92 12.43
CA VAL A 71 -3.33 3.92 11.47
C VAL A 71 -2.63 2.79 12.22
N ILE A 72 -3.17 1.58 12.06
CA ILE A 72 -2.53 0.34 12.51
C ILE A 72 -1.90 -0.30 11.29
N ALA A 73 -0.57 -0.43 11.28
CA ALA A 73 0.16 -1.01 10.16
C ALA A 73 1.07 -2.16 10.60
N ARG A 74 1.20 -3.18 9.74
CA ARG A 74 2.13 -4.30 9.89
C ARG A 74 2.88 -4.53 8.59
N VAL A 75 4.15 -4.88 8.71
CA VAL A 75 5.03 -5.17 7.58
C VAL A 75 5.45 -6.62 7.68
N GLU A 76 5.11 -7.39 6.65
CA GLU A 76 5.30 -8.84 6.62
C GLU A 76 6.27 -9.22 5.50
N GLU A 77 7.26 -10.06 5.80
CA GLU A 77 8.27 -10.52 4.82
C GLU A 77 7.69 -11.39 3.69
N ARG A 78 6.46 -11.91 3.87
CA ARG A 78 5.79 -12.81 2.93
C ARG A 78 4.30 -12.50 2.84
N HIS A 79 3.83 -12.32 1.61
CA HIS A 79 2.41 -12.28 1.29
C HIS A 79 1.78 -13.67 1.50
N ARG A 80 0.87 -13.77 2.47
CA ARG A 80 -0.03 -14.93 2.62
C ARG A 80 -1.41 -14.39 3.00
N SER A 81 -2.44 -14.74 2.23
CA SER A 81 -3.82 -14.29 2.48
C SER A 81 -4.33 -14.54 3.90
N ILE A 82 -3.85 -15.61 4.56
CA ILE A 82 -4.17 -15.89 5.97
C ILE A 82 -3.70 -14.79 6.94
N LYS A 83 -2.62 -14.07 6.62
CA LYS A 83 -2.13 -12.94 7.44
C LYS A 83 -2.99 -11.69 7.28
N PHE A 84 -3.73 -11.56 6.18
CA PHE A 84 -4.68 -10.48 5.96
C PHE A 84 -5.99 -10.68 6.73
N ILE A 85 -6.48 -11.92 6.81
CA ILE A 85 -7.77 -12.25 7.42
C ILE A 85 -7.69 -12.37 8.96
N GLY A 86 -6.51 -12.70 9.51
CA GLY A 86 -6.31 -12.89 10.95
C GLY A 86 -5.97 -11.62 11.75
N CYS A 87 -6.13 -10.43 11.16
CA CYS A 87 -5.88 -9.14 11.81
C CYS A 87 -7.09 -8.67 12.63
#